data_AF-A0A959I151-F1
#
_entry.id   AF-A0A959I151-F1
#
_cell.length_a   1.000
_cell.length_b   1.000
_cell.length_c   1.000
_cell.angle_alpha   90.00
_cell.angle_beta   90.00
_cell.angle_gamma   90.00
#
_symmetry.space_group_name_H-M   'P 1'
#
loop_
_entity.id
_entity.type
_entity.pdbx_description
1 polymer ?
#
loop_
_entity_poly.entity_id
_entity_poly.type
_entity_poly.pdbx_seq_one_letter_code
_entity_poly.pdbx_strand_id
1 'polypeptide(L)'
;MKLHHLLLFLFSALTAALPAQTTEPPLLNNKFSVWSQRLDMSAYIGQKYRLTVAIRAEPAKRKAAAQAFIRNEPPEGGYQNWTFMDNMNARPVRSQEWQTYTLEGRVEKDAPWLGFGFLSLHNGAFYYDDVRLSVEAEPGFWTPLPVPNGDFENESLDPWQQTSMGIPARTAGAN
;
A
#
# COMPACT_ATOMS: atom_id res chain seq x y z
N MET A 1 70.85 36.48 -10.61
CA MET A 1 70.28 35.83 -9.42
C MET A 1 69.46 36.84 -8.64
N LYS A 2 68.14 36.91 -8.89
CA LYS A 2 67.09 37.44 -8.00
C LYS A 2 65.73 37.19 -8.67
N LEU A 3 64.78 36.80 -7.83
CA LEU A 3 63.70 35.86 -8.08
C LEU A 3 62.42 36.61 -8.43
N HIS A 4 61.76 36.21 -9.53
CA HIS A 4 60.41 36.68 -9.88
C HIS A 4 59.38 35.90 -9.08
N HIS A 5 58.51 36.57 -8.33
CA HIS A 5 57.34 35.95 -7.73
C HIS A 5 56.06 36.64 -8.20
N LEU A 6 55.47 36.00 -9.21
CA LEU A 6 54.11 36.15 -9.70
C LEU A 6 53.15 35.62 -8.62
N LEU A 7 52.31 36.49 -8.06
CA LEU A 7 51.26 36.11 -7.11
C LEU A 7 50.02 35.69 -7.90
N LEU A 8 49.83 34.38 -8.11
CA LEU A 8 48.61 33.81 -8.68
C LEU A 8 47.63 33.53 -7.54
N PHE A 9 46.53 34.29 -7.45
CA PHE A 9 45.41 33.94 -6.57
C PHE A 9 44.58 32.85 -7.25
N LEU A 10 44.76 31.60 -6.82
CA LEU A 10 43.93 30.47 -7.23
C LEU A 10 42.78 30.29 -6.23
N PHE A 11 41.58 30.49 -6.75
CA PHE A 11 40.30 30.21 -6.13
C PHE A 11 40.15 28.72 -5.83
N SER A 12 39.85 28.36 -4.58
CA SER A 12 39.29 27.05 -4.23
C SER A 12 38.17 27.26 -3.20
N ALA A 13 36.96 27.52 -3.69
CA ALA A 13 35.75 27.41 -2.88
C ALA A 13 35.46 25.92 -2.68
N LEU A 14 35.79 25.41 -1.49
CA LEU A 14 35.49 24.04 -1.10
C LEU A 14 34.02 23.97 -0.66
N THR A 15 33.10 23.69 -1.58
CA THR A 15 31.72 23.34 -1.22
C THR A 15 31.69 21.91 -0.68
N ALA A 16 31.61 21.76 0.64
CA ALA A 16 31.28 20.49 1.26
C ALA A 16 29.79 20.20 1.02
N ALA A 17 29.49 19.37 0.03
CA ALA A 17 28.19 18.72 -0.06
C ALA A 17 28.13 17.64 1.03
N LEU A 18 27.45 17.93 2.14
CA LEU A 18 27.06 16.90 3.09
C LEU A 18 26.01 16.01 2.40
N PRO A 19 26.21 14.70 2.24
CA PRO A 19 25.09 13.83 1.93
C PRO A 19 24.12 13.92 3.09
N ALA A 20 22.93 14.46 2.85
CA ALA A 20 21.78 14.29 3.73
C ALA A 20 21.39 12.82 3.70
N GLN A 21 22.14 11.98 4.42
CA GLN A 21 21.79 10.60 4.63
C GLN A 21 20.72 10.60 5.72
N THR A 22 19.46 10.71 5.32
CA THR A 22 18.32 10.45 6.20
C THR A 22 18.48 9.02 6.67
N THR A 23 19.02 8.81 7.87
CA THR A 23 19.13 7.48 8.46
C THR A 23 17.71 6.95 8.62
N GLU A 24 17.36 5.90 7.87
CA GLU A 24 16.05 5.26 8.02
C GLU A 24 15.87 4.85 9.48
N PRO A 25 14.70 5.12 10.08
CA PRO A 25 14.45 4.77 11.47
C PRO A 25 14.62 3.25 11.66
N PRO A 26 15.15 2.81 12.82
CA PRO A 26 15.35 1.39 13.09
C PRO A 26 14.02 0.64 13.03
N LEU A 27 14.02 -0.51 12.36
CA LEU A 27 12.84 -1.36 12.20
C LEU A 27 12.38 -1.89 13.58
N LEU A 28 11.27 -1.36 14.08
CA LEU A 28 10.62 -1.83 15.32
C LEU A 28 9.97 -3.20 15.12
N ASN A 29 9.90 -3.99 16.19
CA ASN A 29 9.29 -5.32 16.19
C ASN A 29 7.74 -5.24 16.20
N ASN A 30 7.14 -4.73 15.13
CA ASN A 30 5.71 -4.84 14.92
C ASN A 30 5.41 -5.90 13.84
N LYS A 31 4.33 -6.66 14.02
CA LYS A 31 4.06 -7.85 13.18
C LYS A 31 3.48 -7.47 11.82
N PHE A 32 2.78 -6.35 11.70
CA PHE A 32 2.16 -5.94 10.44
C PHE A 32 1.77 -4.45 10.40
N SER A 33 1.61 -3.90 9.20
CA SER A 33 1.01 -2.59 8.90
C SER A 33 -0.28 -2.77 8.12
N VAL A 34 -1.25 -1.87 8.28
CA VAL A 34 -2.49 -1.86 7.50
C VAL A 34 -2.78 -0.47 6.97
N TRP A 35 -3.07 -0.40 5.67
CA TRP A 35 -3.63 0.75 4.99
C TRP A 35 -4.96 0.33 4.37
N SER A 36 -6.01 1.12 4.56
CA SER A 36 -7.35 0.70 4.15
C SER A 36 -8.27 1.84 3.77
N GLN A 37 -9.25 1.51 2.93
CA GLN A 37 -10.44 2.30 2.70
C GLN A 37 -11.68 1.50 3.09
N ARG A 38 -12.81 2.21 3.18
CA ARG A 38 -14.12 1.63 3.48
C ARG A 38 -15.15 2.22 2.54
N LEU A 39 -15.99 1.38 1.95
CA LEU A 39 -17.03 1.80 1.00
C LEU A 39 -18.39 1.21 1.39
N ASP A 40 -19.44 2.02 1.38
CA ASP A 40 -20.81 1.54 1.51
C ASP A 40 -21.25 0.85 0.21
N MET A 41 -21.55 -0.45 0.30
CA MET A 41 -21.99 -1.28 -0.82
C MET A 41 -23.48 -1.64 -0.71
N SER A 42 -24.27 -0.95 0.10
CA SER A 42 -25.69 -1.27 0.33
C SER A 42 -26.53 -1.34 -0.95
N ALA A 43 -26.20 -0.54 -1.97
CA ALA A 43 -26.85 -0.59 -3.28
C ALA A 43 -26.59 -1.89 -4.08
N TYR A 44 -25.61 -2.67 -3.65
CA TYR A 44 -25.08 -3.84 -4.33
C TYR A 44 -25.29 -5.14 -3.54
N ILE A 45 -26.15 -5.14 -2.52
CA ILE A 45 -26.44 -6.34 -1.71
C ILE A 45 -26.75 -7.54 -2.60
N GLY A 46 -26.05 -8.65 -2.34
CA GLY A 46 -26.18 -9.88 -3.11
C GLY A 46 -25.45 -9.88 -4.45
N GLN A 47 -24.77 -8.81 -4.87
CA GLN A 47 -23.90 -8.80 -6.06
C GLN A 47 -22.48 -9.23 -5.71
N LYS A 48 -21.71 -9.73 -6.69
CA LYS A 48 -20.29 -9.99 -6.49
C LYS A 48 -19.51 -8.70 -6.61
N TYR A 49 -18.40 -8.60 -5.89
CA TYR A 49 -17.42 -7.54 -6.07
C TYR A 49 -16.04 -8.14 -6.27
N ARG A 50 -15.16 -7.36 -6.90
CA ARG A 50 -13.78 -7.72 -7.21
C ARG A 50 -12.85 -6.55 -6.91
N LEU A 51 -11.85 -6.81 -6.10
CA LEU A 51 -10.69 -5.95 -5.91
C LEU A 51 -9.52 -6.49 -6.72
N THR A 52 -8.85 -5.64 -7.50
CA THR A 52 -7.55 -5.94 -8.11
C THR A 52 -6.50 -4.97 -7.60
N VAL A 53 -5.29 -5.47 -7.35
CA VAL A 53 -4.16 -4.68 -6.85
C VAL A 53 -2.88 -5.17 -7.50
N ALA A 54 -2.06 -4.28 -8.04
CA ALA A 54 -0.68 -4.59 -8.39
C ALA A 54 0.18 -4.61 -7.12
N ILE A 55 0.93 -5.68 -6.88
CA ILE A 55 1.75 -5.84 -5.68
C ILE A 55 3.16 -6.29 -6.07
N ARG A 56 4.15 -5.68 -5.45
CA ARG A 56 5.57 -6.08 -5.45
C ARG A 56 6.09 -6.10 -4.02
N ALA A 57 6.95 -7.06 -3.69
CA ALA A 57 7.48 -7.23 -2.34
C ALA A 57 8.96 -7.62 -2.33
N GLU A 58 9.71 -6.95 -1.46
CA GLU A 58 11.11 -7.24 -1.14
C GLU A 58 11.19 -7.60 0.36
N PRO A 59 10.80 -8.84 0.74
CA PRO A 59 10.76 -9.25 2.13
C PRO A 59 12.18 -9.42 2.70
N ALA A 60 12.46 -8.83 3.86
CA ALA A 60 13.78 -8.96 4.50
C ALA A 60 14.04 -10.38 5.05
N LYS A 61 12.98 -11.15 5.36
CA LYS A 61 13.04 -12.52 5.88
C LYS A 61 11.85 -13.34 5.39
N ARG A 62 11.93 -14.68 5.48
CA ARG A 62 10.87 -15.62 5.04
C ARG A 62 9.46 -15.32 5.57
N LYS A 63 9.35 -14.79 6.79
CA LYS A 63 8.05 -14.46 7.40
C LYS A 63 7.43 -13.17 6.84
N ALA A 64 8.24 -12.29 6.25
CA ALA A 64 7.78 -11.05 5.66
C ALA A 64 7.07 -11.28 4.32
N ALA A 65 6.04 -10.46 4.05
CA ALA A 65 5.25 -10.52 2.83
C ALA A 65 4.32 -9.30 2.70
N ALA A 66 3.92 -9.00 1.46
CA ALA A 66 2.81 -8.11 1.15
C ALA A 66 1.51 -8.92 0.97
N GLN A 67 0.37 -8.30 1.25
CA GLN A 67 -0.96 -8.85 1.08
C GLN A 67 -1.94 -7.73 0.74
N ALA A 68 -3.01 -8.08 0.03
CA ALA A 68 -4.23 -7.28 -0.01
C ALA A 68 -5.33 -7.97 0.80
N PHE A 69 -6.38 -7.24 1.13
CA PHE A 69 -7.55 -7.80 1.78
C PHE A 69 -8.86 -7.16 1.33
N ILE A 70 -9.92 -7.95 1.49
CA ILE A 70 -11.33 -7.54 1.42
C ILE A 70 -12.05 -8.10 2.65
N ARG A 71 -13.00 -7.35 3.19
CA ARG A 71 -13.87 -7.81 4.27
C ARG A 71 -15.24 -7.15 4.24
N ASN A 72 -16.27 -7.94 4.51
CA ASN A 72 -17.63 -7.42 4.68
C ASN A 72 -17.82 -7.01 6.14
N GLU A 73 -18.20 -5.77 6.37
CA GLU A 73 -18.40 -5.17 7.68
C GLU A 73 -19.85 -4.74 7.87
N PRO A 74 -20.40 -4.86 9.08
CA PRO A 74 -21.67 -4.25 9.41
C PRO A 74 -21.52 -2.72 9.49
N PRO A 75 -22.60 -1.93 9.34
CA PRO A 75 -22.50 -0.47 9.22
C PRO A 75 -21.77 0.22 10.38
N GLU A 76 -21.96 -0.27 11.61
CA GLU A 76 -21.30 0.21 12.81
C GLU A 76 -19.77 0.08 12.78
N GLY A 77 -19.24 -0.83 11.94
CA GLY A 77 -17.81 -1.14 11.88
C GLY A 77 -17.29 -1.73 13.19
N GLY A 78 -16.01 -1.56 13.46
CA GLY A 78 -15.39 -1.95 14.73
C GLY A 78 -14.21 -2.90 14.58
N TYR A 79 -13.46 -3.05 15.67
CA TYR A 79 -12.28 -3.91 15.71
C TYR A 79 -12.66 -5.38 15.53
N GLN A 80 -12.12 -6.03 14.50
CA GLN A 80 -12.40 -7.42 14.18
C GLN A 80 -13.89 -7.75 13.95
N ASN A 81 -14.68 -6.74 13.58
CA ASN A 81 -16.10 -6.89 13.32
C ASN A 81 -16.35 -6.99 11.80
N TRP A 82 -16.18 -8.20 11.26
CA TRP A 82 -16.49 -8.52 9.87
C TRP A 82 -17.15 -9.90 9.79
N THR A 83 -17.99 -10.11 8.79
CA THR A 83 -18.67 -11.40 8.55
C THR A 83 -17.92 -12.26 7.52
N PHE A 84 -17.13 -11.62 6.67
CA PHE A 84 -16.28 -12.26 5.67
C PHE A 84 -14.91 -11.56 5.61
N MET A 85 -13.86 -12.32 5.31
CA MET A 85 -12.52 -11.81 5.07
C MET A 85 -11.76 -12.72 4.11
N ASP A 86 -11.13 -12.11 3.11
CA ASP A 86 -9.97 -12.70 2.43
C ASP A 86 -8.82 -11.71 2.56
N ASN A 87 -7.73 -12.15 3.19
CA ASN A 87 -6.53 -11.34 3.43
C ASN A 87 -5.28 -11.95 2.78
N MET A 88 -5.46 -12.83 1.80
CA MET A 88 -4.37 -13.53 1.11
C MET A 88 -3.42 -14.32 2.03
N ASN A 89 -3.83 -14.75 3.22
CA ASN A 89 -2.98 -15.54 4.13
C ASN A 89 -2.44 -16.83 3.51
N ALA A 90 -3.23 -17.47 2.64
CA ALA A 90 -2.81 -18.67 1.91
C ALA A 90 -1.90 -18.38 0.71
N ARG A 91 -1.86 -17.11 0.26
CA ARG A 91 -1.15 -16.67 -0.96
C ARG A 91 -0.41 -15.32 -0.77
N PRO A 92 0.42 -15.18 0.27
CA PRO A 92 1.14 -13.95 0.55
C PRO A 92 2.19 -13.64 -0.53
N VAL A 93 2.35 -12.36 -0.88
CA VAL A 93 3.23 -11.91 -1.96
C VAL A 93 4.65 -11.70 -1.45
N ARG A 94 5.60 -12.31 -2.15
CA ARG A 94 7.06 -12.20 -1.90
C ARG A 94 7.87 -11.97 -3.17
N SER A 95 7.18 -11.70 -4.29
CA SER A 95 7.78 -11.50 -5.60
C SER A 95 8.36 -10.10 -5.71
N GLN A 96 9.58 -9.98 -6.22
CA GLN A 96 10.19 -8.70 -6.58
C GLN A 96 9.70 -8.18 -7.94
N GLU A 97 8.93 -8.98 -8.68
CA GLU A 97 8.24 -8.55 -9.89
C GLU A 97 6.82 -8.08 -9.55
N TRP A 98 6.36 -7.02 -10.23
CA TRP A 98 4.98 -6.57 -10.18
C TRP A 98 4.03 -7.64 -10.72
N GLN A 99 3.01 -7.96 -9.94
CA GLN A 99 1.94 -8.86 -10.35
C GLN A 99 0.59 -8.32 -9.88
N THR A 100 -0.44 -8.53 -10.68
CA THR A 100 -1.82 -8.18 -10.29
C THR A 100 -2.47 -9.32 -9.54
N TYR A 101 -2.99 -9.03 -8.36
CA TYR A 101 -3.71 -9.96 -7.50
C TYR A 101 -5.19 -9.59 -7.46
N THR A 102 -6.04 -10.62 -7.48
CA THR A 102 -7.50 -10.45 -7.47
C THR A 102 -8.08 -11.08 -6.21
N LEU A 103 -9.00 -10.37 -5.57
CA LEU A 103 -9.82 -10.83 -4.47
C LEU A 103 -11.29 -10.61 -4.84
N GLU A 104 -12.13 -11.60 -4.59
CA GLU A 104 -13.55 -11.54 -4.90
C GLU A 104 -14.39 -11.89 -3.67
N GLY A 105 -15.54 -11.25 -3.57
CA GLY A 105 -16.51 -11.52 -2.53
C GLY A 105 -17.92 -11.23 -3.01
N ARG A 106 -18.87 -11.30 -2.10
CA ARG A 106 -20.28 -10.98 -2.34
C ARG A 106 -20.75 -10.01 -1.28
N VAL A 107 -21.49 -8.98 -1.65
CA VAL A 107 -22.01 -8.03 -0.68
C VAL A 107 -23.08 -8.71 0.17
N GLU A 108 -22.90 -8.70 1.48
CA GLU A 108 -23.82 -9.32 2.43
C GLU A 108 -24.87 -8.32 2.91
N LYS A 109 -26.08 -8.83 3.18
CA LYS A 109 -27.21 -8.01 3.64
C LYS A 109 -26.94 -7.39 5.02
N ASP A 110 -26.36 -8.17 5.92
CA ASP A 110 -26.12 -7.75 7.31
C ASP A 110 -24.74 -7.07 7.49
N ALA A 111 -23.90 -7.12 6.46
CA ALA A 111 -22.57 -6.52 6.41
C ALA A 111 -22.31 -5.84 5.05
N PRO A 112 -23.07 -4.79 4.69
CA PRO A 112 -23.01 -4.18 3.37
C PRO A 112 -21.86 -3.20 3.19
N TRP A 113 -20.98 -3.00 4.18
CA TRP A 113 -19.80 -2.17 4.02
C TRP A 113 -18.61 -3.03 3.60
N LEU A 114 -17.85 -2.57 2.61
CA LEU A 114 -16.61 -3.23 2.20
C LEU A 114 -15.42 -2.49 2.80
N GLY A 115 -14.69 -3.15 3.69
CA GLY A 115 -13.34 -2.76 4.06
C GLY A 115 -12.34 -3.41 3.11
N PHE A 116 -11.38 -2.65 2.59
CA PHE A 116 -10.35 -3.18 1.70
C PHE A 116 -9.04 -2.43 1.83
N GLY A 117 -7.95 -3.06 1.40
CA GLY A 117 -6.63 -2.43 1.39
C GLY A 117 -5.51 -3.44 1.47
N PHE A 118 -4.45 -3.10 2.21
CA PHE A 118 -3.19 -3.84 2.21
C PHE A 118 -2.73 -4.21 3.61
N LEU A 119 -2.02 -5.34 3.71
CA LEU A 119 -1.25 -5.72 4.88
C LEU A 119 0.21 -5.98 4.50
N SER A 120 1.11 -5.30 5.19
CA SER A 120 2.54 -5.57 5.10
C SER A 120 2.98 -6.30 6.35
N LEU A 121 3.40 -7.56 6.22
CA LEU A 121 3.81 -8.41 7.33
C LEU A 121 5.32 -8.33 7.54
N HIS A 122 5.74 -8.15 8.79
CA HIS A 122 7.14 -8.06 9.21
C HIS A 122 7.96 -7.05 8.36
N ASN A 123 9.29 -7.17 8.42
CA ASN A 123 10.22 -6.23 7.81
C ASN A 123 10.44 -6.51 6.32
N GLY A 124 10.39 -5.46 5.50
CA GLY A 124 10.65 -5.48 4.07
C GLY A 124 10.23 -4.15 3.44
N ALA A 125 10.46 -4.03 2.13
CA ALA A 125 9.84 -2.99 1.31
C ALA A 125 8.67 -3.61 0.53
N PHE A 126 7.53 -2.93 0.54
CA PHE A 126 6.28 -3.45 -0.02
C PHE A 126 5.59 -2.36 -0.82
N TYR A 127 5.25 -2.68 -2.06
CA TYR A 127 4.74 -1.73 -3.03
C TYR A 127 3.37 -2.21 -3.49
N TYR A 128 2.44 -1.26 -3.57
CA TYR A 128 1.06 -1.47 -3.96
C TYR A 128 0.69 -0.38 -4.95
N ASP A 129 -0.02 -0.75 -6.00
CA ASP A 129 -0.43 0.16 -7.05
C ASP A 129 -1.68 -0.38 -7.78
N ASP A 130 -2.27 0.44 -8.64
CA ASP A 130 -3.36 0.10 -9.55
C ASP A 130 -4.54 -0.59 -8.87
N VAL A 131 -5.01 0.02 -7.77
CA VAL A 131 -6.09 -0.49 -6.94
C VAL A 131 -7.41 -0.19 -7.63
N ARG A 132 -8.10 -1.24 -8.06
CA ARG A 132 -9.40 -1.12 -8.72
C ARG A 132 -10.44 -1.96 -8.02
N LEU A 133 -11.61 -1.39 -7.84
CA LEU A 133 -12.78 -2.07 -7.32
C LEU A 133 -13.85 -2.12 -8.40
N SER A 134 -14.56 -3.23 -8.49
CA SER A 134 -15.70 -3.38 -9.41
C SER A 134 -16.78 -4.26 -8.80
N VAL A 135 -18.00 -4.12 -9.31
CA VAL A 135 -19.17 -4.91 -8.94
C VAL A 135 -19.77 -5.58 -10.18
N GLU A 136 -20.20 -6.82 -10.04
CA GLU A 136 -20.87 -7.58 -11.09
C GLU A 136 -22.40 -7.36 -10.96
N ALA A 137 -22.90 -6.27 -11.54
CA ALA A 137 -24.33 -5.95 -11.52
C ALA A 137 -25.16 -6.87 -12.42
N GLU A 138 -24.55 -7.33 -13.51
CA GLU A 138 -25.07 -8.35 -14.39
C GLU A 138 -24.01 -9.44 -14.57
N PRO A 139 -24.38 -10.74 -14.67
CA PRO A 139 -23.40 -11.82 -14.82
C PRO A 139 -22.43 -11.57 -15.98
N GLY A 140 -21.13 -11.54 -15.67
CA GLY A 140 -20.05 -11.28 -16.64
C GLY A 140 -19.73 -9.80 -16.87
N PHE A 141 -20.56 -8.86 -16.41
CA PHE A 141 -20.38 -7.43 -16.61
C PHE A 141 -19.96 -6.74 -15.32
N TRP A 142 -18.70 -6.30 -15.29
CA TRP A 142 -18.08 -5.66 -14.14
C TRP A 142 -18.11 -4.13 -14.29
N THR A 143 -18.87 -3.48 -13.42
CA THR A 143 -18.95 -2.02 -13.35
C THR A 143 -17.90 -1.51 -12.37
N PRO A 144 -16.99 -0.59 -12.77
CA PRO A 144 -16.00 -0.03 -11.88
C PRO A 144 -16.65 0.83 -10.79
N LEU A 145 -16.10 0.75 -9.58
CA LEU A 145 -16.45 1.60 -8.44
C LEU A 145 -15.27 2.53 -8.14
N PRO A 146 -15.53 3.76 -7.65
CA PRO A 146 -14.47 4.71 -7.36
C PRO A 146 -13.59 4.19 -6.21
N VAL A 147 -12.27 4.23 -6.42
CA VAL A 147 -11.25 4.07 -5.39
C VAL A 147 -10.45 5.37 -5.36
N PRO A 148 -10.75 6.31 -4.44
CA PRO A 148 -10.00 7.54 -4.31
C PRO A 148 -8.49 7.27 -4.15
N ASN A 149 -7.67 7.89 -4.99
CA ASN A 149 -6.22 7.70 -5.04
C ASN A 149 -5.80 6.21 -5.10
N GLY A 150 -6.46 5.41 -5.93
CA GLY A 150 -6.14 3.98 -6.11
C GLY A 150 -4.88 3.71 -6.95
N ASP A 151 -4.46 4.69 -7.75
CA ASP A 151 -3.22 4.70 -8.54
C ASP A 151 -2.04 5.35 -7.79
N PHE A 152 -2.29 5.97 -6.62
CA PHE A 152 -1.28 6.64 -5.80
C PHE A 152 -0.53 7.80 -6.48
N GLU A 153 -1.07 8.33 -7.58
CA GLU A 153 -0.49 9.47 -8.30
C GLU A 153 -0.82 10.81 -7.63
N ASN A 154 -1.75 10.82 -6.67
CA ASN A 154 -1.97 11.97 -5.82
C ASN A 154 -1.00 11.96 -4.64
N GLU A 155 -0.29 13.07 -4.44
CA GLU A 155 0.66 13.27 -3.34
C GLU A 155 0.02 13.07 -1.95
N SER A 156 -1.29 13.33 -1.82
CA SER A 156 -2.01 13.12 -0.58
C SER A 156 -2.54 11.68 -0.46
N LEU A 157 -2.19 11.04 0.67
CA LEU A 157 -2.73 9.75 1.09
C LEU A 157 -3.98 9.87 1.98
N ASP A 158 -4.59 11.05 2.11
CA ASP A 158 -5.77 11.28 2.98
C ASP A 158 -6.91 10.25 2.81
N PRO A 159 -7.22 9.74 1.60
CA PRO A 159 -8.26 8.72 1.45
C PRO A 159 -7.91 7.37 2.07
N TRP A 160 -6.62 7.09 2.32
CA TRP A 160 -6.11 5.84 2.83
C TRP A 160 -5.81 5.93 4.32
N GLN A 161 -6.59 5.22 5.13
CA GLN A 161 -6.41 5.21 6.58
C GLN A 161 -5.35 4.19 6.98
N GLN A 162 -4.33 4.64 7.71
CA GLN A 162 -3.36 3.74 8.33
C GLN A 162 -3.91 3.26 9.68
N THR A 163 -4.50 2.07 9.70
CA THR A 163 -5.27 1.55 10.85
C THR A 163 -4.43 0.67 11.80
N SER A 164 -3.20 0.32 11.41
CA SER A 164 -2.21 -0.31 12.29
C SER A 164 -0.79 0.12 11.91
N MET A 165 -0.05 0.63 12.88
CA MET A 165 1.32 1.12 12.73
C MET A 165 2.36 0.06 13.09
N GLY A 166 2.41 -1.05 12.36
CA GLY A 166 3.74 -1.63 12.09
C GLY A 166 4.39 -0.77 11.03
N ILE A 167 5.67 -0.45 11.13
CA ILE A 167 6.34 0.35 10.09
C ILE A 167 6.70 -0.61 8.95
N PRO A 168 6.06 -0.55 7.76
CA PRO A 168 6.71 -1.01 6.55
C PRO A 168 7.69 0.09 6.12
N ALA A 169 8.86 -0.31 5.63
CA ALA A 169 9.75 0.62 4.95
C ALA A 169 9.07 1.02 3.64
N ARG A 170 8.43 2.19 3.64
CA ARG A 170 7.68 2.82 2.52
C ARG A 170 6.55 1.99 1.92
N THR A 171 5.33 2.49 2.01
CA THR A 171 4.32 2.27 0.97
C THR A 171 4.57 3.34 -0.08
N ALA A 172 5.27 3.00 -1.16
CA ALA A 172 5.47 3.92 -2.28
C ALA A 172 4.50 3.54 -3.40
N GLY A 173 3.66 4.49 -3.82
CA GLY A 173 3.08 4.49 -5.16
C GLY A 173 4.22 4.54 -6.18
N ALA A 174 4.10 3.79 -7.27
CA ALA A 174 5.16 3.69 -8.26
C ALA A 174 5.08 4.89 -9.22
N ASN A 175 6.00 5.85 -9.08
CA ASN A 175 6.44 6.66 -10.23
C ASN A 175 7.51 5.89 -11.02
#